data_AF-A0A3P3QC96-F1
#
_entry.id   AF-A0A3P3QC96-F1
#
_cell.length_a   1.000
_cell.length_b   1.000
_cell.length_c   1.000
_cell.angle_alpha   90.00
_cell.angle_beta   90.00
_cell.angle_gamma   90.00
#
_symmetry.space_group_name_H-M   'P 1'
#
loop_
_entity.id
_entity.type
_entity.pdbx_description
1 polymer ?
#
loop_
_entity_poly.entity_id
_entity_poly.type
_entity_poly.pdbx_seq_one_letter_code
_entity_poly.pdbx_strand_id
1 'polypeptide(L)'
;METNKPLFLGEHEKRHKNDVKLNTSSDVASYLTENSAGFFMHSDLCLFNITLNADDYSTLHVYPKQSVDALWALNVLRAVKSAQPQFGYVSTPEEFKSRNMISVEINEQVVESWVGRDLKKYLPGLYSYTLISFRQMKEKNIRPEILIESAIRTEAYDDEFIILDFFGGVEQWHLYKNKIDALCDTTEGIFSTVGIADAAKEAKNFLELSALLKKWR
;
A
#
# COMPACT_ATOMS: atom_id res chain seq x y z
N MET A 1 -5.94 13.62 -32.25
CA MET A 1 -5.68 12.20 -31.93
C MET A 1 -6.34 11.94 -30.59
N GLU A 2 -7.44 11.19 -30.58
CA GLU A 2 -7.99 10.69 -29.32
C GLU A 2 -6.95 9.76 -28.70
N THR A 3 -6.44 10.10 -27.53
CA THR A 3 -5.64 9.19 -26.73
C THR A 3 -6.55 8.05 -26.27
N ASN A 4 -6.32 6.84 -26.79
CA ASN A 4 -7.02 5.64 -26.31
C ASN A 4 -6.84 5.56 -24.78
N LYS A 5 -7.95 5.67 -24.04
CA LYS A 5 -7.93 5.55 -22.59
C LYS A 5 -7.45 4.16 -22.21
N PRO A 6 -6.62 3.99 -21.17
CA PRO A 6 -6.22 2.67 -20.69
C PRO A 6 -7.44 1.80 -20.37
N LEU A 7 -7.36 0.53 -20.73
CA LEU A 7 -8.34 -0.48 -20.38
C LEU A 7 -7.98 -1.02 -18.99
N PHE A 8 -8.90 -0.95 -18.04
CA PHE A 8 -8.62 -1.37 -16.67
C PHE A 8 -9.04 -2.83 -16.41
N LEU A 9 -8.13 -3.62 -15.83
CA LEU A 9 -8.35 -5.00 -15.43
C LEU A 9 -8.54 -5.12 -13.91
N GLY A 10 -9.79 -5.12 -13.45
CA GLY A 10 -10.16 -5.33 -12.05
C GLY A 10 -11.20 -4.32 -11.56
N GLU A 11 -11.44 -4.29 -10.25
CA GLU A 11 -12.29 -3.27 -9.66
C GLU A 11 -11.53 -1.95 -9.52
N HIS A 12 -12.14 -0.85 -9.96
CA HIS A 12 -11.65 0.48 -9.66
C HIS A 12 -11.76 0.72 -8.16
N GLU A 13 -10.66 1.16 -7.55
CA GLU A 13 -10.72 1.74 -6.23
C GLU A 13 -11.40 3.12 -6.35
N LYS A 14 -12.71 3.18 -6.10
CA LYS A 14 -13.44 4.46 -6.05
C LYS A 14 -13.09 5.14 -4.73
N ARG A 15 -12.14 6.06 -4.77
CA ARG A 15 -11.64 6.80 -3.60
C ARG A 15 -12.45 8.04 -3.25
N HIS A 16 -13.36 8.47 -4.12
CA HIS A 16 -14.30 9.56 -3.83
C HIS A 16 -15.56 8.99 -3.16
N LYS A 17 -15.66 9.19 -1.85
CA LYS A 17 -16.92 9.10 -1.10
C LYS A 17 -17.34 10.51 -0.71
N ASN A 18 -18.65 10.76 -0.65
CA ASN A 18 -19.18 12.00 -0.11
C ASN A 18 -18.82 12.09 1.38
N ASP A 19 -18.52 13.31 1.84
CA ASP A 19 -18.33 13.58 3.27
C ASP A 19 -19.54 13.10 4.06
N VAL A 20 -19.30 12.22 5.04
CA VAL A 20 -20.32 11.79 5.99
C VAL A 20 -20.11 12.59 7.26
N LYS A 21 -21.04 13.51 7.56
CA LYS A 21 -21.01 14.26 8.81
C LYS A 21 -21.44 13.33 9.95
N LEU A 22 -20.48 12.95 10.79
CA LEU A 22 -20.71 12.19 12.01
C LEU A 22 -20.86 13.17 13.18
N ASN A 23 -22.08 13.68 13.42
CA ASN A 23 -22.31 14.73 14.42
C ASN A 23 -22.60 14.16 15.81
N THR A 24 -23.05 12.91 15.89
CA THR A 24 -23.43 12.24 17.14
C THR A 24 -22.75 10.88 17.29
N SER A 25 -22.68 10.37 18.51
CA SER A 25 -22.18 9.01 18.77
C SER A 25 -23.01 7.93 18.07
N SER A 26 -24.31 8.17 17.85
CA SER A 26 -25.19 7.26 17.10
C SER A 26 -24.85 7.24 15.60
N ASP A 27 -24.48 8.40 15.03
CA ASP A 27 -24.04 8.49 13.64
C ASP A 27 -22.75 7.69 13.45
N VAL A 28 -21.80 7.80 14.39
CA VAL A 28 -20.55 7.04 14.38
C VAL A 28 -20.83 5.54 14.46
N ALA A 29 -21.66 5.09 15.40
CA ALA A 29 -21.97 3.67 15.57
C ALA A 29 -22.64 3.06 14.32
N SER A 30 -23.58 3.80 13.72
CA SER A 30 -24.27 3.38 12.48
C SER A 30 -23.28 3.30 11.32
N TYR A 31 -22.44 4.32 11.15
CA TYR A 31 -21.43 4.35 10.11
C TYR A 31 -20.43 3.19 10.21
N LEU A 32 -19.96 2.89 11.41
CA LEU A 32 -19.04 1.76 11.66
C LEU A 32 -19.70 0.41 11.34
N THR A 33 -21.00 0.27 11.63
CA THR A 33 -21.76 -0.95 11.30
C THR A 33 -21.91 -1.12 9.79
N GLU A 34 -22.24 -0.04 9.08
CA GLU A 34 -22.42 -0.04 7.62
C GLU A 34 -21.11 -0.16 6.84
N ASN A 35 -19.99 0.27 7.42
CA ASN A 35 -18.66 0.27 6.79
C ASN A 35 -17.69 -0.65 7.55
N SER A 36 -18.17 -1.81 8.01
CA SER A 36 -17.40 -2.75 8.82
C SER A 36 -16.13 -3.28 8.14
N ALA A 37 -16.09 -3.30 6.80
CA ALA A 37 -14.92 -3.70 6.00
C ALA A 37 -13.83 -2.61 5.89
N GLY A 38 -14.13 -1.36 6.27
CA GLY A 38 -13.20 -0.24 6.18
C GLY A 38 -13.81 1.05 5.64
N PHE A 39 -13.08 2.14 5.82
CA PHE A 39 -13.54 3.48 5.46
C PHE A 39 -12.37 4.44 5.22
N PHE A 40 -12.70 5.54 4.55
CA PHE A 40 -11.80 6.67 4.37
C PHE A 40 -12.13 7.76 5.39
N MET A 41 -11.10 8.29 6.05
CA MET A 41 -11.20 9.55 6.79
C MET A 41 -10.34 10.58 6.08
N HIS A 42 -10.85 11.79 5.85
CA HIS A 42 -10.07 12.86 5.26
C HIS A 42 -9.97 14.04 6.22
N SER A 43 -8.86 14.74 6.12
CA SER A 43 -8.62 16.04 6.73
C SER A 43 -8.12 17.00 5.65
N ASP A 44 -7.86 18.25 6.01
CA ASP A 44 -7.20 19.19 5.11
C ASP A 44 -5.77 18.76 4.76
N LEU A 45 -5.13 17.97 5.62
CA LEU A 45 -3.72 17.58 5.47
C LEU A 45 -3.52 16.22 4.80
N CYS A 46 -4.46 15.28 4.95
CA CYS A 46 -4.28 13.92 4.44
C CYS A 46 -5.60 13.13 4.30
N LEU A 47 -5.52 12.03 3.58
CA LEU A 47 -6.54 10.99 3.50
C LEU A 47 -6.02 9.73 4.20
N PHE A 48 -6.75 9.24 5.19
CA PHE A 48 -6.56 7.95 5.82
C PHE A 48 -7.46 6.92 5.14
N ASN A 49 -6.90 5.80 4.76
CA ASN A 49 -7.62 4.61 4.31
C ASN A 49 -7.39 3.51 5.36
N ILE A 50 -8.45 3.13 6.06
CA ILE A 50 -8.43 2.07 7.06
C ILE A 50 -9.20 0.89 6.48
N THR A 51 -8.51 -0.24 6.31
CA THR A 51 -9.13 -1.49 5.87
C THR A 51 -9.18 -2.46 7.04
N LEU A 52 -10.36 -3.04 7.28
CA LEU A 52 -10.59 -4.06 8.30
C LEU A 52 -11.05 -5.34 7.61
N ASN A 53 -10.22 -6.38 7.68
CA ASN A 53 -10.62 -7.71 7.24
C ASN A 53 -11.05 -8.50 8.47
N ALA A 54 -12.34 -8.81 8.56
CA ALA A 54 -13.06 -9.20 9.78
C ALA A 54 -12.40 -10.31 10.62
N ASP A 55 -11.60 -11.19 10.00
CA ASP A 55 -10.97 -12.34 10.67
C ASP A 55 -9.46 -12.46 10.41
N ASP A 56 -8.81 -11.42 9.87
CA ASP A 56 -7.51 -11.63 9.23
C ASP A 56 -6.50 -10.51 9.47
N TYR A 57 -6.71 -9.35 8.86
CA TYR A 57 -5.81 -8.22 9.06
C TYR A 57 -6.45 -6.84 9.02
N SER A 58 -5.80 -5.89 9.67
CA SER A 58 -6.06 -4.46 9.52
C SER A 58 -4.89 -3.76 8.82
N THR A 59 -5.21 -2.82 7.92
CA THR A 59 -4.20 -1.95 7.31
C THR A 59 -4.56 -0.48 7.45
N LEU A 60 -3.51 0.33 7.55
CA LEU A 60 -3.59 1.78 7.47
C LEU A 60 -2.76 2.30 6.29
N HIS A 61 -3.39 3.08 5.41
CA HIS A 61 -2.67 3.86 4.42
C HIS A 61 -2.99 5.33 4.58
N VAL A 62 -1.96 6.15 4.76
CA VAL A 62 -2.07 7.60 4.86
C VAL A 62 -1.51 8.23 3.59
N TYR A 63 -2.33 9.03 2.92
CA TYR A 63 -1.96 9.85 1.78
C TYR A 63 -1.87 11.31 2.20
N PRO A 64 -0.66 11.88 2.35
CA PRO A 64 -0.49 13.30 2.54
C PRO A 64 -1.01 14.09 1.32
N LYS A 65 -1.71 15.21 1.56
CA LYS A 65 -2.14 16.15 0.51
C LYS A 65 -1.07 17.20 0.16
N GLN A 66 -0.03 17.26 0.98
CA GLN A 66 1.11 18.16 0.87
C GLN A 66 2.36 17.42 1.31
N SER A 67 3.53 18.00 1.03
CA SER A 67 4.79 17.49 1.56
C SER A 67 4.74 17.43 3.09
N VAL A 68 5.13 16.27 3.63
CA VAL A 68 5.21 16.01 5.07
C VAL A 68 6.63 15.63 5.43
N ASP A 69 7.09 16.16 6.57
CA ASP A 69 8.38 15.75 7.13
C ASP A 69 8.29 14.37 7.79
N ALA A 70 9.46 13.80 8.09
CA ALA A 70 9.56 12.52 8.77
C ALA A 70 8.90 12.52 10.14
N LEU A 71 9.00 13.61 10.90
CA LEU A 71 8.44 13.67 12.25
C LEU A 71 6.91 13.55 12.22
N TRP A 72 6.26 14.20 11.26
CA TRP A 72 4.82 14.10 11.06
C TRP A 72 4.40 12.67 10.71
N ALA A 73 5.04 12.05 9.72
CA ALA A 73 4.70 10.70 9.29
C ALA A 73 4.89 9.67 10.41
N LEU A 74 6.01 9.75 11.14
CA LEU A 74 6.29 8.91 12.29
C LEU A 74 5.27 9.14 13.41
N ASN A 75 4.89 10.39 13.71
CA ASN A 75 3.87 10.68 14.72
C ASN A 75 2.51 10.09 14.36
N VAL A 76 2.12 10.11 13.09
CA VAL A 76 0.88 9.46 12.63
C VAL A 76 0.95 7.94 12.84
N LEU A 77 2.05 7.30 12.43
CA LEU A 77 2.22 5.86 12.62
C LEU A 77 2.30 5.46 14.10
N ARG A 78 2.92 6.30 14.94
CA ARG A 78 2.91 6.13 16.41
C ARG A 78 1.52 6.26 17.00
N ALA A 79 0.72 7.21 16.53
CA ALA A 79 -0.62 7.45 17.07
C ALA A 79 -1.56 6.25 16.86
N VAL A 80 -1.36 5.48 15.79
CA VAL A 80 -2.16 4.30 15.49
C VAL A 80 -1.64 3.02 16.12
N LYS A 81 -0.48 3.06 16.82
CA LYS A 81 0.10 1.92 17.55
C LYS A 81 -0.94 1.19 18.38
N SER A 82 -1.72 1.93 19.17
CA SER A 82 -2.65 1.36 20.16
C SER A 82 -3.79 0.58 19.51
N ALA A 83 -4.04 0.80 18.21
CA ALA A 83 -4.98 0.02 17.42
C ALA A 83 -4.36 -1.26 16.84
N GLN A 84 -3.07 -1.53 17.10
CA GLN A 84 -2.30 -2.70 16.68
C GLN A 84 -2.49 -3.05 15.19
N PRO A 85 -2.24 -2.12 14.25
CA PRO A 85 -2.32 -2.42 12.83
C PRO A 85 -1.28 -3.48 12.45
N GLN A 86 -1.66 -4.44 11.62
CA GLN A 86 -0.70 -5.44 11.12
C GLN A 86 0.27 -4.86 10.09
N PHE A 87 -0.20 -3.88 9.32
CA PHE A 87 0.59 -3.16 8.33
C PHE A 87 0.08 -1.73 8.20
N GLY A 88 0.99 -0.76 8.15
CA GLY A 88 0.66 0.65 8.00
C GLY A 88 1.67 1.37 7.13
N TYR A 89 1.28 2.38 6.36
CA TYR A 89 2.24 3.13 5.56
C TYR A 89 1.77 4.54 5.21
N VAL A 90 2.75 5.41 4.97
CA VAL A 90 2.55 6.78 4.49
C VAL A 90 3.24 6.91 3.15
N SER A 91 2.49 7.24 2.10
CA SER A 91 3.02 7.33 0.73
C SER A 91 2.28 8.40 -0.08
N THR A 92 2.91 8.84 -1.17
CA THR A 92 2.15 9.57 -2.21
C THR A 92 1.26 8.60 -3.01
N PRO A 93 0.24 9.11 -3.73
CA PRO A 93 -0.52 8.30 -4.68
C PRO A 93 0.34 7.66 -5.77
N GLU A 94 1.39 8.35 -6.21
CA GLU A 94 2.30 7.92 -7.27
C GLU A 94 3.21 6.79 -6.78
N GLU A 95 3.72 6.88 -5.54
CA GLU A 95 4.46 5.79 -4.91
C GLU A 95 3.58 4.54 -4.82
N PHE A 96 2.34 4.69 -4.32
CA PHE A 96 1.40 3.57 -4.25
C PHE A 96 1.10 2.96 -5.62
N LYS A 97 0.86 3.81 -6.64
CA LYS A 97 0.70 3.34 -8.02
C LYS A 97 1.93 2.57 -8.49
N SER A 98 3.13 3.09 -8.22
CA SER A 98 4.37 2.43 -8.61
C SER A 98 4.60 1.07 -7.93
N ARG A 99 4.11 0.88 -6.70
CA ARG A 99 4.28 -0.36 -5.94
C ARG A 99 3.24 -1.41 -6.25
N ASN A 100 2.06 -1.02 -6.74
CA ASN A 100 0.92 -1.94 -6.85
C ASN A 100 0.18 -1.89 -8.19
N MET A 101 0.61 -1.11 -9.18
CA MET A 101 -0.01 -1.08 -10.50
C MET A 101 0.92 -1.66 -11.57
N ILE A 102 0.42 -2.60 -12.35
CA ILE A 102 1.03 -3.03 -13.62
C ILE A 102 0.36 -2.24 -14.76
N SER A 103 1.18 -1.71 -15.66
CA SER A 103 0.74 -1.06 -16.90
C SER A 103 1.52 -1.67 -18.07
N VAL A 104 0.81 -2.21 -19.05
CA VAL A 104 1.39 -2.88 -20.23
C VAL A 104 0.60 -2.51 -21.48
N GLU A 105 1.29 -2.39 -22.61
CA GLU A 105 0.66 -2.16 -23.90
C GLU A 105 0.46 -3.48 -24.64
N ILE A 106 -0.78 -3.77 -25.06
CA ILE A 106 -1.13 -4.92 -25.89
C ILE A 106 -1.89 -4.39 -27.11
N ASN A 107 -1.37 -4.61 -28.32
CA ASN A 107 -1.99 -4.19 -29.57
C ASN A 107 -2.40 -2.69 -29.57
N GLU A 108 -1.48 -1.79 -29.22
CA GLU A 108 -1.69 -0.33 -29.13
C GLU A 108 -2.70 0.10 -28.04
N GLN A 109 -3.10 -0.83 -27.17
CA GLN A 109 -3.99 -0.57 -26.04
C GLN A 109 -3.22 -0.72 -24.72
N VAL A 110 -3.15 0.36 -23.93
CA VAL A 110 -2.61 0.30 -22.57
C VAL A 110 -3.63 -0.41 -21.68
N VAL A 111 -3.15 -1.37 -20.90
CA VAL A 111 -3.92 -2.12 -19.90
C VAL A 111 -3.30 -1.90 -18.53
N GLU A 112 -4.12 -1.48 -17.56
CA GLU A 112 -3.70 -1.25 -16.18
C GLU A 112 -4.38 -2.21 -15.21
N SER A 113 -3.68 -2.67 -14.16
CA SER A 113 -4.26 -3.52 -13.12
C SER A 113 -3.56 -3.35 -11.77
N TRP A 114 -4.36 -3.29 -10.70
CA TRP A 114 -3.87 -3.33 -9.33
C TRP A 114 -3.49 -4.77 -8.93
N VAL A 115 -2.33 -4.94 -8.33
CA VAL A 115 -1.75 -6.21 -7.89
C VAL A 115 -1.02 -6.03 -6.57
N GLY A 116 -0.71 -7.11 -5.88
CA GLY A 116 0.23 -7.03 -4.77
C GLY A 116 -0.35 -6.47 -3.49
N ARG A 117 -1.66 -6.63 -3.27
CA ARG A 117 -2.36 -6.02 -2.11
C ARG A 117 -2.96 -7.04 -1.14
N ASP A 118 -2.73 -8.33 -1.39
CA ASP A 118 -3.19 -9.42 -0.53
C ASP A 118 -2.22 -9.62 0.64
N LEU A 119 -2.51 -8.97 1.78
CA LEU A 119 -1.67 -9.07 2.97
C LEU A 119 -1.64 -10.49 3.56
N LYS A 120 -2.53 -11.43 3.16
CA LYS A 120 -2.37 -12.84 3.53
C LYS A 120 -1.13 -13.46 2.90
N LYS A 121 -0.85 -13.12 1.65
CA LYS A 121 0.20 -13.75 0.83
C LYS A 121 1.57 -13.12 1.06
N TYR A 122 1.63 -11.80 1.14
CA TYR A 122 2.88 -11.04 1.20
C TYR A 122 2.64 -9.66 1.82
N LEU A 123 3.69 -8.94 2.22
CA LEU A 123 3.56 -7.50 2.48
C LEU A 123 3.35 -6.77 1.14
N PRO A 124 2.43 -5.80 1.05
CA PRO A 124 2.03 -5.20 -0.22
C PRO A 124 3.01 -4.13 -0.73
N GLY A 125 4.31 -4.41 -0.60
CA GLY A 125 5.43 -3.52 -0.89
C GLY A 125 5.96 -2.78 0.35
N LEU A 126 7.06 -2.06 0.15
CA LEU A 126 7.65 -1.14 1.10
C LEU A 126 7.50 0.29 0.59
N TYR A 127 7.16 1.20 1.50
CA TYR A 127 6.85 2.59 1.22
C TYR A 127 7.76 3.51 2.03
N SER A 128 7.81 4.78 1.63
CA SER A 128 8.58 5.85 2.29
C SER A 128 8.60 5.72 3.82
N TYR A 129 7.42 5.58 4.44
CA TYR A 129 7.28 5.20 5.84
C TYR A 129 6.42 3.95 5.94
N THR A 130 6.93 2.91 6.61
CA THR A 130 6.24 1.62 6.72
C THR A 130 6.24 1.14 8.17
N LEU A 131 5.06 0.85 8.70
CA LEU A 131 4.82 0.14 9.95
C LEU A 131 4.52 -1.33 9.65
N ILE A 132 5.25 -2.24 10.29
CA ILE A 132 5.10 -3.68 10.09
C ILE A 132 5.06 -4.37 11.44
N SER A 133 4.00 -5.14 11.72
CA SER A 133 3.98 -5.99 12.90
C SER A 133 4.99 -7.15 12.80
N PHE A 134 5.63 -7.50 13.91
CA PHE A 134 6.49 -8.68 13.98
C PHE A 134 5.72 -9.97 13.67
N ARG A 135 4.42 -10.00 13.96
CA ARG A 135 3.51 -11.07 13.53
C ARG A 135 3.52 -11.23 12.00
N GLN A 136 3.32 -10.15 11.25
CA GLN A 136 3.33 -10.20 9.78
C GLN A 136 4.70 -10.63 9.23
N MET A 137 5.79 -10.14 9.82
CA MET A 137 7.14 -10.56 9.42
C MET A 137 7.36 -12.05 9.65
N LYS A 138 6.95 -12.57 10.81
CA LYS A 138 7.05 -14.00 11.14
C LYS A 138 6.19 -14.88 10.21
N GLU A 139 4.94 -14.50 9.96
CA GLU A 139 4.03 -15.24 9.07
C GLU A 139 4.58 -15.37 7.63
N LYS A 140 5.40 -14.40 7.20
CA LYS A 140 5.94 -14.30 5.85
C LYS A 140 7.43 -14.60 5.74
N ASN A 141 8.03 -15.11 6.83
CA ASN A 141 9.46 -15.42 6.90
C ASN A 141 10.39 -14.21 6.58
N ILE A 142 9.94 -12.99 6.89
CA ILE A 142 10.71 -11.77 6.67
C ILE A 142 11.65 -11.57 7.86
N ARG A 143 12.95 -11.45 7.57
CA ARG A 143 13.97 -11.12 8.58
C ARG A 143 13.99 -9.61 8.81
N PRO A 144 13.64 -9.12 10.02
CA PRO A 144 13.59 -7.68 10.31
C PRO A 144 14.92 -6.98 10.03
N GLU A 145 16.05 -7.67 10.24
CA GLU A 145 17.41 -7.12 10.09
C GLU A 145 17.64 -6.57 8.67
N ILE A 146 17.15 -7.28 7.64
CA ILE A 146 17.26 -6.86 6.24
C ILE A 146 16.59 -5.50 6.01
N LEU A 147 15.44 -5.29 6.63
CA LEU A 147 14.67 -4.06 6.50
C LEU A 147 15.32 -2.92 7.28
N ILE A 148 15.79 -3.22 8.49
CA ILE A 148 16.46 -2.26 9.38
C ILE A 148 17.75 -1.73 8.74
N GLU A 149 18.56 -2.61 8.15
CA GLU A 149 19.79 -2.22 7.43
C GLU A 149 19.51 -1.36 6.19
N SER A 150 18.34 -1.51 5.58
CA SER A 150 17.95 -0.78 4.38
C SER A 150 17.33 0.59 4.66
N ALA A 151 16.75 0.77 5.85
CA ALA A 151 16.09 1.99 6.30
C ALA A 151 17.10 3.03 6.82
N ILE A 152 16.80 4.32 6.63
CA ILE A 152 17.63 5.39 7.20
C ILE A 152 17.30 5.64 8.68
N ARG A 153 16.12 5.22 9.12
CA ARG A 153 15.68 5.28 10.51
C ARG A 153 14.71 4.14 10.78
N THR A 154 14.86 3.54 11.95
CA THR A 154 14.00 2.48 12.46
C THR A 154 13.55 2.84 13.88
N GLU A 155 12.28 2.58 14.21
CA GLU A 155 11.75 2.61 15.57
C GLU A 155 11.03 1.30 15.86
N ALA A 156 11.56 0.50 16.80
CA ALA A 156 10.92 -0.72 17.26
C ALA A 156 10.11 -0.43 18.53
N TYR A 157 8.97 -1.11 18.68
CA TYR A 157 8.07 -0.92 19.82
C TYR A 157 7.64 -2.26 20.41
N ASP A 158 8.06 -2.50 21.67
CA ASP A 158 7.59 -3.57 22.56
C ASP A 158 7.45 -4.96 21.91
N ASP A 159 8.35 -5.29 20.98
CA ASP A 159 8.31 -6.52 20.18
C ASP A 159 7.00 -6.75 19.39
N GLU A 160 6.17 -5.72 19.21
CA GLU A 160 4.90 -5.80 18.48
C GLU A 160 5.05 -5.38 17.02
N PHE A 161 5.75 -4.29 16.75
CA PHE A 161 5.97 -3.79 15.39
C PHE A 161 7.23 -2.93 15.27
N ILE A 162 7.65 -2.72 14.03
CA ILE A 162 8.70 -1.80 13.63
C ILE A 162 8.12 -0.71 12.73
N ILE A 163 8.62 0.51 12.88
CA ILE A 163 8.41 1.61 11.94
C ILE A 163 9.73 1.86 11.22
N LEU A 164 9.68 1.87 9.90
CA LEU A 164 10.81 2.06 9.01
C LEU A 164 10.58 3.35 8.22
N ASP A 165 11.61 4.20 8.20
CA ASP A 165 11.71 5.34 7.30
C ASP A 165 12.87 5.06 6.33
N PHE A 166 12.55 4.92 5.05
CA PHE A 166 13.53 4.58 4.03
C PHE A 166 14.21 5.81 3.41
N PHE A 167 13.57 6.99 3.41
CA PHE A 167 14.01 8.13 2.58
C PHE A 167 13.96 9.51 3.27
N GLY A 168 13.29 9.65 4.42
CA GLY A 168 13.17 10.91 5.15
C GLY A 168 12.16 11.89 4.56
N GLY A 169 11.33 11.44 3.62
CA GLY A 169 10.27 12.25 3.00
C GLY A 169 9.52 11.47 1.93
N VAL A 170 8.19 11.59 1.90
CA VAL A 170 7.36 10.90 0.89
C VAL A 170 7.70 11.36 -0.53
N GLU A 171 8.15 12.60 -0.72
CA GLU A 171 8.49 13.14 -2.04
C GLU A 171 9.76 12.51 -2.63
N GLN A 172 10.61 11.88 -1.82
CA GLN A 172 11.89 11.33 -2.26
C GLN A 172 11.77 9.92 -2.84
N TRP A 173 10.59 9.30 -2.80
CA TRP A 173 10.39 7.90 -3.17
C TRP A 173 10.96 7.54 -4.56
N HIS A 174 10.84 8.45 -5.52
CA HIS A 174 11.29 8.25 -6.90
C HIS A 174 12.82 8.14 -7.03
N LEU A 175 13.57 8.83 -6.16
CA LEU A 175 15.04 8.79 -6.14
C LEU A 175 15.56 7.43 -5.67
N TYR A 176 14.81 6.76 -4.81
CA TYR A 176 15.18 5.49 -4.20
C TYR A 176 14.37 4.31 -4.71
N LYS A 177 13.50 4.54 -5.69
CA LYS A 177 12.59 3.54 -6.25
C LYS A 177 13.30 2.23 -6.57
N ASN A 178 14.38 2.28 -7.33
CA ASN A 178 15.12 1.09 -7.75
C ASN A 178 15.72 0.32 -6.56
N LYS A 179 16.21 1.03 -5.53
CA LYS A 179 16.75 0.41 -4.32
C LYS A 179 15.67 -0.36 -3.57
N ILE A 180 14.49 0.23 -3.39
CA ILE A 180 13.39 -0.43 -2.67
C ILE A 180 12.72 -1.50 -3.51
N ASP A 181 12.60 -1.33 -4.83
CA ASP A 181 12.10 -2.39 -5.70
C ASP A 181 13.01 -3.61 -5.64
N ALA A 182 14.33 -3.41 -5.68
CA ALA A 182 15.29 -4.51 -5.51
C ALA A 182 15.20 -5.16 -4.13
N LEU A 183 14.98 -4.38 -3.07
CA LEU A 183 14.76 -4.90 -1.72
C LEU A 183 13.49 -5.77 -1.66
N CYS A 184 12.38 -5.29 -2.20
CA CYS A 184 11.13 -6.05 -2.29
C CYS A 184 11.29 -7.33 -3.11
N ASP A 185 12.03 -7.26 -4.23
CA ASP A 185 12.21 -8.39 -5.14
C ASP A 185 13.10 -9.49 -4.55
N THR A 186 14.09 -9.10 -3.75
CA THR A 186 15.07 -10.02 -3.14
C THR A 186 14.66 -10.51 -1.74
N THR A 187 13.64 -9.90 -1.12
CA THR A 187 13.16 -10.28 0.22
C THR A 187 11.92 -11.15 0.10
N GLU A 188 12.04 -12.43 0.45
CA GLU A 188 10.91 -13.35 0.53
C GLU A 188 9.80 -12.76 1.40
N GLY A 189 8.55 -12.94 0.98
CA GLY A 189 7.38 -12.47 1.71
C GLY A 189 6.99 -11.01 1.45
N ILE A 190 7.75 -10.28 0.63
CA ILE A 190 7.42 -8.91 0.20
C ILE A 190 7.07 -8.90 -1.28
N PHE A 191 5.99 -8.20 -1.63
CA PHE A 191 5.55 -8.07 -3.01
C PHE A 191 6.45 -7.11 -3.80
N SER A 192 6.77 -7.50 -5.04
CA SER A 192 7.46 -6.68 -6.04
C SER A 192 6.71 -6.73 -7.38
N THR A 193 6.57 -5.57 -8.03
CA THR A 193 6.01 -5.50 -9.39
C THR A 193 7.01 -5.91 -10.47
N VAL A 194 8.31 -5.96 -10.16
CA VAL A 194 9.39 -6.13 -11.17
C VAL A 194 9.19 -7.40 -11.99
N GLY A 195 9.16 -8.58 -11.35
CA GLY A 195 8.99 -9.85 -12.05
C GLY A 195 7.63 -9.99 -12.77
N ILE A 196 6.57 -9.35 -12.25
CA ILE A 196 5.23 -9.41 -12.84
C ILE A 196 5.15 -8.52 -14.07
N ALA A 197 5.77 -7.34 -14.04
CA ALA A 197 5.82 -6.43 -15.17
C ALA A 197 6.54 -7.05 -16.36
N ASP A 198 7.62 -7.80 -16.12
CA ASP A 198 8.32 -8.49 -17.20
C ASP A 198 7.49 -9.64 -17.78
N ALA A 199 6.88 -10.47 -16.94
CA ALA A 199 5.95 -11.52 -17.41
C ALA A 199 4.71 -10.94 -18.13
N ALA A 200 4.23 -9.77 -17.71
CA ALA A 200 3.08 -9.11 -18.33
C ALA A 200 3.39 -8.62 -19.75
N LYS A 201 4.64 -8.18 -20.02
CA LYS A 201 5.08 -7.78 -21.37
C LYS A 201 5.10 -8.96 -22.35
N GLU A 202 5.24 -10.18 -21.86
CA GLU A 202 5.24 -11.40 -22.70
C GLU A 202 3.82 -11.87 -23.06
N ALA A 203 2.78 -11.35 -22.41
CA ALA A 203 1.40 -11.72 -22.68
C ALA A 203 0.98 -11.27 -24.08
N LYS A 204 0.52 -12.22 -24.91
CA LYS A 204 0.19 -11.94 -26.33
C LYS A 204 -1.18 -11.31 -26.50
N ASN A 205 -2.04 -11.47 -25.51
CA ASN A 205 -3.42 -11.04 -25.56
C ASN A 205 -3.97 -10.78 -24.16
N PHE A 206 -5.13 -10.15 -24.13
CA PHE A 206 -5.83 -9.78 -22.91
C PHE A 206 -6.18 -10.96 -21.99
N LEU A 207 -6.49 -12.13 -22.56
CA LEU A 207 -6.87 -13.31 -21.78
C LEU A 207 -5.67 -13.87 -21.00
N GLU A 208 -4.52 -13.97 -21.66
CA GLU A 208 -3.25 -14.36 -21.04
C GLU A 208 -2.86 -13.38 -19.92
N LEU A 209 -2.92 -12.07 -20.21
CA LEU A 209 -2.63 -11.03 -19.21
C LEU A 209 -3.58 -11.11 -18.01
N SER A 210 -4.89 -11.26 -18.24
CA SER A 210 -5.88 -11.36 -17.17
C SER A 210 -5.66 -12.60 -16.30
N ALA A 211 -5.31 -13.74 -16.91
CA ALA A 211 -5.00 -14.98 -16.20
C ALA A 211 -3.72 -14.88 -15.36
N LEU A 212 -2.69 -14.20 -15.88
CA LEU A 212 -1.47 -13.88 -15.13
C LEU A 212 -1.79 -13.00 -13.91
N LEU A 213 -2.42 -11.84 -14.14
CA LEU A 213 -2.66 -10.83 -13.10
C LEU A 213 -3.68 -11.29 -12.05
N LYS A 214 -4.58 -12.23 -12.38
CA LYS A 214 -5.54 -12.80 -11.40
C LYS A 214 -4.84 -13.48 -10.23
N LYS A 215 -3.61 -13.99 -10.39
CA LYS A 215 -2.85 -14.63 -9.31
C LYS A 215 -2.37 -13.62 -8.25
N TRP A 216 -2.25 -12.36 -8.65
CA TRP A 216 -1.64 -11.28 -7.88
C TRP A 216 -2.63 -10.21 -7.42
N ARG A 217 -3.87 -10.27 -7.90
CA ARG A 217 -5.01 -9.53 -7.35
C ARG A 217 -5.45 -10.17 -6.03
#